data_AF-A0A2V8H5L6-F1
#
_entry.id   AF-A0A2V8H5L6-F1
#
_cell.length_a   1.000
_cell.length_b   1.000
_cell.length_c   1.000
_cell.angle_alpha   90.00
_cell.angle_beta   90.00
_cell.angle_gamma   90.00
#
_symmetry.space_group_name_H-M   'P 1'
#
loop_
_entity.id
_entity.type
_entity.pdbx_description
1 polymer ?
#
loop_
_entity_poly.entity_id
_entity_poly.type
_entity_poly.pdbx_seq_one_letter_code
_entity_poly.pdbx_strand_id
1 'polypeptide(L)'
;MAVNAAAGPLAIIAATALSYGIALVIGVPWLVPLLNVAAAFPFMVASLRRGDVADAITRMLIWAATMGLCATAIAYKYPTATASLFLHGDAYRREMFDFIITGRGAEGDVRQFLPQHLGHALLFAALALATAGTLAMALGAILINYMGYYVGSLGAVSAHPARV
;
A
#
# COMPACT_ATOMS: atom_id res chain seq x y z
N MET A 1 -2.69 -28.54 16.91
CA MET A 1 -1.27 -28.15 16.71
C MET A 1 -1.21 -26.62 16.78
N ALA A 2 -0.81 -26.08 17.94
CA ALA A 2 -0.79 -24.63 18.16
C ALA A 2 0.34 -24.03 17.30
N VAL A 3 -0.01 -23.49 16.14
CA VAL A 3 0.90 -22.59 15.42
C VAL A 3 1.16 -21.43 16.35
N ASN A 4 2.42 -21.27 16.75
CA ASN A 4 2.90 -20.33 17.74
C ASN A 4 2.28 -18.93 17.52
N ALA A 5 1.75 -18.27 18.55
CA ALA A 5 0.98 -17.03 18.41
C ALA A 5 1.75 -15.91 17.66
N ALA A 6 3.08 -15.91 17.77
CA ALA A 6 3.99 -15.00 17.07
C ALA A 6 4.26 -15.37 15.59
N ALA A 7 4.03 -16.63 15.18
CA ALA A 7 4.33 -17.09 13.84
C ALA A 7 3.38 -16.51 12.77
N GLY A 8 2.15 -16.17 13.15
CA GLY A 8 1.17 -15.56 12.25
C GLY A 8 1.58 -14.17 11.77
N PRO A 9 1.83 -13.20 12.69
CA PRO A 9 2.33 -11.88 12.36
C PRO A 9 3.65 -11.89 11.56
N LEU A 10 4.63 -12.69 12.00
CA LEU A 10 5.92 -12.79 11.32
C LEU A 10 5.78 -13.33 9.90
N ALA A 11 4.88 -14.31 9.68
CA ALA A 11 4.62 -14.84 8.35
C ALA A 11 3.99 -13.79 7.43
N ILE A 12 3.05 -12.97 7.92
CA ILE A 12 2.47 -11.86 7.15
C ILE A 12 3.56 -10.85 6.79
N ILE A 13 4.41 -10.47 7.74
CA ILE A 13 5.50 -9.52 7.50
C ILE A 13 6.44 -10.07 6.42
N ALA A 14 6.91 -11.31 6.58
CA ALA A 14 7.82 -11.96 5.65
C ALA A 14 7.20 -12.14 4.26
N ALA A 15 5.95 -12.62 4.17
CA ALA A 15 5.25 -12.78 2.90
C ALA A 15 5.02 -11.43 2.20
N THR A 16 4.69 -10.39 2.96
CA THR A 16 4.50 -9.04 2.42
C THR A 16 5.82 -8.49 1.89
N ALA A 17 6.90 -8.55 2.65
CA ALA A 17 8.22 -8.13 2.18
C ALA A 17 8.67 -8.91 0.93
N LEU A 18 8.45 -10.22 0.91
CA LEU A 18 8.75 -11.06 -0.24
C LEU A 18 7.93 -10.66 -1.48
N SER A 19 6.66 -10.28 -1.31
CA SER A 19 5.80 -9.82 -2.41
C SER A 19 6.40 -8.61 -3.15
N TYR A 20 7.05 -7.68 -2.43
CA TYR A 20 7.76 -6.55 -3.05
C TYR A 20 9.06 -6.98 -3.73
N GLY A 21 9.81 -7.91 -3.13
CA GLY A 21 11.01 -8.48 -3.76
C GLY A 21 10.68 -9.16 -5.10
N ILE A 22 9.62 -9.96 -5.13
CA ILE A 22 9.12 -10.60 -6.35
C ILE A 22 8.63 -9.55 -7.36
N ALA A 23 7.87 -8.56 -6.90
CA ALA A 23 7.37 -7.48 -7.76
C ALA A 23 8.51 -6.70 -8.44
N LEU A 24 9.61 -6.40 -7.71
CA LEU A 24 10.79 -5.73 -8.27
C LEU A 24 11.47 -6.56 -9.35
N VAL A 25 11.52 -7.89 -9.20
CA VAL A 25 12.14 -8.79 -10.18
C VAL A 25 11.26 -8.93 -11.43
N ILE A 26 9.94 -9.00 -11.27
CA ILE A 26 9.00 -9.19 -12.38
C ILE A 26 8.74 -7.88 -13.15
N GLY A 27 8.68 -6.75 -12.45
CA GLY A 27 8.51 -5.43 -13.06
C GLY A 27 7.11 -5.15 -13.65
N VAL A 28 6.09 -5.95 -13.30
CA VAL A 28 4.71 -5.77 -13.81
C VAL A 28 3.85 -5.03 -12.77
N PRO A 29 3.35 -3.81 -13.05
CA PRO A 29 2.72 -2.96 -12.02
C PRO A 29 1.43 -3.51 -11.43
N TRP A 30 0.57 -4.08 -12.27
CA TRP A 30 -0.68 -4.70 -11.84
C TRP A 30 -0.49 -5.95 -11.00
N LEU A 31 0.69 -6.57 -11.05
CA LEU A 31 0.98 -7.75 -10.25
C LEU A 31 1.27 -7.39 -8.79
N VAL A 32 1.76 -6.18 -8.51
CA VAL A 32 2.11 -5.73 -7.15
C VAL A 32 0.92 -5.82 -6.18
N PRO A 33 -0.23 -5.18 -6.44
CA PRO A 33 -1.37 -5.27 -5.53
C PRO A 33 -1.88 -6.71 -5.40
N LEU A 34 -1.80 -7.53 -6.45
CA LEU A 34 -2.22 -8.94 -6.39
C LEU A 34 -1.30 -9.78 -5.49
N LEU A 35 0.02 -9.59 -5.60
CA LEU A 35 0.99 -10.25 -4.73
C LEU A 35 0.87 -9.78 -3.28
N ASN A 36 0.61 -8.48 -3.06
CA ASN A 36 0.37 -7.94 -1.72
C ASN A 36 -0.88 -8.55 -1.09
N VAL A 37 -1.97 -8.73 -1.85
CA VAL A 37 -3.19 -9.40 -1.37
C VAL A 37 -2.90 -10.86 -1.06
N ALA A 38 -2.23 -11.59 -1.96
CA ALA A 38 -1.89 -12.99 -1.78
C ALA A 38 -1.05 -13.24 -0.51
N ALA A 39 -0.21 -12.28 -0.11
CA ALA A 39 0.61 -12.37 1.09
C ALA A 39 -0.18 -12.37 2.41
N ALA A 40 -1.37 -11.76 2.46
CA ALA A 40 -2.14 -11.59 3.70
C ALA A 40 -3.53 -12.24 3.68
N PHE A 41 -4.14 -12.39 2.51
CA PHE A 41 -5.49 -12.92 2.35
C PHE A 41 -5.72 -14.30 2.99
N PRO A 42 -4.82 -15.29 2.84
CA PRO A 42 -5.00 -16.60 3.48
C PRO A 42 -5.05 -16.51 5.02
N PHE A 43 -4.26 -15.61 5.60
CA PHE A 43 -4.22 -15.41 7.05
C PHE A 43 -5.50 -14.76 7.57
N MET A 44 -6.02 -13.76 6.85
CA MET A 44 -7.31 -13.14 7.17
C MET A 44 -8.44 -14.17 7.13
N VAL A 45 -8.54 -14.93 6.03
CA VAL A 45 -9.59 -15.95 5.85
C VAL A 45 -9.48 -17.03 6.93
N ALA A 46 -8.27 -17.45 7.29
CA ALA A 46 -8.07 -18.42 8.36
C ALA A 46 -8.61 -17.90 9.71
N SER A 47 -8.40 -16.63 10.05
CA SER A 47 -8.93 -16.03 11.30
C SER A 47 -10.44 -15.89 11.28
N LEU A 48 -11.00 -15.41 10.17
CA LEU A 48 -12.45 -15.29 10.00
C LEU A 48 -13.15 -16.64 10.07
N ARG A 49 -12.57 -17.71 9.49
CA ARG A 49 -13.11 -19.08 9.58
C ARG A 49 -13.11 -19.63 11.01
N ARG A 50 -12.26 -19.12 11.90
CA ARG A 50 -12.28 -19.46 13.34
C ARG A 50 -13.25 -18.60 14.14
N GLY A 51 -13.94 -17.65 13.50
CA GLY A 51 -14.79 -16.66 14.17
C GLY A 51 -14.02 -15.55 14.89
N ASP A 52 -12.70 -15.48 14.73
CA ASP A 52 -11.85 -14.51 15.43
C ASP A 52 -11.67 -13.24 14.60
N VAL A 53 -12.65 -12.35 14.71
CA VAL A 53 -12.67 -11.06 14.00
C VAL A 53 -11.56 -10.13 14.48
N ALA A 54 -11.25 -10.14 15.78
CA ALA A 54 -10.20 -9.29 16.36
C ALA A 54 -8.81 -9.67 15.82
N ASP A 55 -8.50 -10.97 15.73
CA ASP A 55 -7.27 -11.46 15.11
C ASP A 55 -7.21 -11.14 13.62
N ALA A 56 -8.32 -11.26 12.88
CA ALA A 56 -8.38 -10.87 11.47
C ALA A 56 -8.06 -9.37 11.27
N ILE A 57 -8.66 -8.49 12.07
CA ILE A 57 -8.39 -7.04 12.04
C ILE A 57 -6.93 -6.77 12.35
N THR A 58 -6.40 -7.37 13.43
CA THR A 58 -5.00 -7.19 13.85
C THR A 58 -4.03 -7.58 12.73
N ARG A 59 -4.28 -8.71 12.07
CA ARG A 59 -3.47 -9.17 10.93
C ARG A 59 -3.51 -8.21 9.75
N MET A 60 -4.67 -7.64 9.45
CA MET A 60 -4.80 -6.68 8.34
C MET A 60 -4.14 -5.34 8.65
N LEU A 61 -4.16 -4.89 9.92
CA LEU A 61 -3.39 -3.72 10.34
C LEU A 61 -1.88 -3.95 10.22
N ILE A 62 -1.39 -5.13 10.64
CA ILE A 62 0.02 -5.50 10.49
C ILE A 62 0.42 -5.54 9.01
N TRP A 63 -0.42 -6.14 8.16
CA TRP A 63 -0.21 -6.16 6.71
C TRP A 63 -0.13 -4.75 6.11
N ALA A 64 -1.10 -3.88 6.42
CA ALA A 64 -1.13 -2.51 5.92
C ALA A 64 0.10 -1.70 6.36
N ALA A 65 0.48 -1.80 7.64
CA ALA A 65 1.69 -1.16 8.17
C ALA A 65 2.97 -1.67 7.49
N THR A 66 3.07 -3.00 7.30
CA THR A 66 4.21 -3.62 6.61
C THR A 66 4.29 -3.15 5.16
N MET A 67 3.16 -3.08 4.45
CA MET A 67 3.13 -2.55 3.09
C MET A 67 3.62 -1.11 3.04
N GLY A 68 3.12 -0.24 3.93
CA GLY A 68 3.56 1.16 3.98
C GLY A 68 5.07 1.28 4.18
N LEU A 69 5.64 0.49 5.10
CA LEU A 69 7.09 0.44 5.34
C LEU A 69 7.86 -0.09 4.13
N CYS A 70 7.44 -1.20 3.54
CA CYS A 70 8.09 -1.79 2.39
C CYS A 70 8.05 -0.86 1.17
N ALA A 71 6.88 -0.36 0.79
CA ALA A 71 6.70 0.54 -0.34
C ALA A 71 7.56 1.81 -0.19
N THR A 72 7.56 2.41 1.00
CA THR A 72 8.39 3.58 1.32
C THR A 72 9.88 3.26 1.25
N ALA A 73 10.33 2.17 1.86
CA ALA A 73 11.74 1.79 1.90
C ALA A 73 12.29 1.48 0.50
N ILE A 74 11.53 0.75 -0.34
CA ILE A 74 11.98 0.46 -1.70
C ILE A 74 11.94 1.70 -2.59
N ALA A 75 10.96 2.60 -2.40
CA ALA A 75 10.91 3.85 -3.14
C ALA A 75 12.04 4.81 -2.76
N TYR A 76 12.42 4.85 -1.49
CA TYR A 76 13.59 5.59 -1.01
C TYR A 76 14.88 5.08 -1.64
N LYS A 77 15.05 3.73 -1.71
CA LYS A 77 16.29 3.12 -2.20
C LYS A 77 16.39 3.06 -3.73
N TYR A 78 15.26 2.86 -4.43
CA TYR A 78 15.20 2.65 -5.88
C TYR A 78 14.12 3.51 -6.56
N PRO A 79 14.16 4.85 -6.44
CA PRO A 79 13.07 5.74 -6.86
C PRO A 79 12.73 5.65 -8.36
N THR A 80 13.71 5.38 -9.22
CA THR A 80 13.47 5.21 -10.67
C THR A 80 12.77 3.89 -10.98
N ALA A 81 13.14 2.79 -10.31
CA ALA A 81 12.53 1.48 -10.54
C ALA A 81 11.09 1.43 -10.04
N THR A 82 10.80 2.13 -8.94
CA THR A 82 9.46 2.15 -8.34
C THR A 82 8.48 3.11 -9.02
N ALA A 83 8.99 4.07 -9.82
CA ALA A 83 8.18 5.03 -10.57
C ALA A 83 7.18 4.35 -11.52
N SER A 84 7.64 3.31 -12.22
CA SER A 84 6.80 2.53 -13.14
C SER A 84 6.12 1.35 -12.44
N LEU A 85 6.65 0.88 -11.31
CA LEU A 85 6.16 -0.31 -10.61
C LEU A 85 4.85 -0.07 -9.86
N PHE A 86 4.67 1.12 -9.29
CA PHE A 86 3.46 1.44 -8.54
C PHE A 86 2.42 2.13 -9.41
N LEU A 87 1.23 1.53 -9.51
CA LEU A 87 0.11 2.10 -10.24
C LEU A 87 -0.19 3.51 -9.71
N HIS A 88 -0.27 4.49 -10.63
CA HIS A 88 -0.49 5.89 -10.31
C HIS A 88 0.63 6.58 -9.48
N GLY A 89 1.73 5.87 -9.18
CA GLY A 89 2.85 6.36 -8.36
C GLY A 89 3.45 7.66 -8.87
N ASP A 90 3.94 7.68 -10.11
CA ASP A 90 4.65 8.85 -10.64
C ASP A 90 3.74 10.06 -10.89
N ALA A 91 2.48 9.83 -11.24
CA ALA A 91 1.48 10.89 -11.35
C ALA A 91 1.21 11.55 -9.99
N TYR A 92 0.92 10.75 -8.97
CA TYR A 92 0.67 11.23 -7.61
C TYR A 92 1.91 11.92 -7.01
N ARG A 93 3.11 11.35 -7.21
CA ARG A 93 4.35 11.97 -6.75
C ARG A 93 4.53 13.38 -7.31
N ARG A 94 4.32 13.58 -8.63
CA ARG A 94 4.45 14.91 -9.24
C ARG A 94 3.46 15.90 -8.65
N GLU A 95 2.21 15.49 -8.50
CA GLU A 95 1.17 16.32 -7.88
C GLU A 95 1.57 16.74 -6.46
N MET A 96 2.09 15.80 -5.66
CA MET A 96 2.47 16.08 -4.27
C MET A 96 3.69 16.97 -4.15
N PHE A 97 4.67 16.81 -5.04
CA PHE A 97 5.82 17.70 -5.07
C PHE A 97 5.42 19.12 -5.49
N ASP A 98 4.54 19.26 -6.48
CA ASP A 98 3.99 20.57 -6.87
C ASP A 98 3.20 21.21 -5.71
N PHE A 99 2.40 20.42 -5.00
CA PHE A 99 1.68 20.84 -3.81
C PHE A 99 2.62 21.32 -2.69
N ILE A 100 3.69 20.58 -2.38
CA ILE A 100 4.67 21.00 -1.36
C ILE A 100 5.33 22.33 -1.72
N ILE A 101 5.66 22.54 -3.00
CA ILE A 101 6.35 23.75 -3.47
C ILE A 101 5.41 24.95 -3.54
N THR A 102 4.19 24.75 -4.02
CA THR A 102 3.28 25.85 -4.40
C THR A 102 2.09 26.04 -3.47
N GLY A 103 1.77 25.04 -2.65
CA GLY A 103 0.52 24.95 -1.88
C GLY A 103 -0.72 24.68 -2.73
N ARG A 104 -0.59 24.41 -4.05
CA ARG A 104 -1.70 24.18 -4.98
C ARG A 104 -1.83 22.69 -5.31
N GLY A 105 -3.06 22.22 -5.50
CA GLY A 105 -3.37 20.81 -5.81
C GLY A 105 -4.59 20.32 -5.06
N ALA A 106 -4.98 19.07 -5.29
CA ALA A 106 -6.18 18.52 -4.66
C ALA A 106 -6.08 18.50 -3.13
N GLU A 107 -4.88 18.29 -2.58
CA GLU A 107 -4.63 18.28 -1.12
C GLU A 107 -4.86 19.64 -0.44
N GLY A 108 -4.68 20.75 -1.17
CA GLY A 108 -4.87 22.11 -0.65
C GLY A 108 -6.29 22.64 -0.80
N ASP A 109 -7.15 21.97 -1.57
CA ASP A 109 -8.50 22.41 -1.88
C ASP A 109 -9.53 21.37 -1.43
N VAL A 110 -10.29 21.68 -0.37
CA VAL A 110 -11.33 20.81 0.18
C VAL A 110 -12.36 20.38 -0.88
N ARG A 111 -12.62 21.22 -1.89
CA ARG A 111 -13.57 20.90 -2.96
C ARG A 111 -13.07 19.81 -3.91
N GLN A 112 -11.77 19.56 -3.94
CA GLN A 112 -11.14 18.50 -4.71
C GLN A 112 -10.81 17.31 -3.81
N PHE A 113 -10.22 17.57 -2.64
CA PHE A 113 -9.84 16.57 -1.65
C PHE A 113 -11.02 15.68 -1.22
N LEU A 114 -12.13 16.30 -0.79
CA LEU A 114 -13.22 15.58 -0.13
C LEU A 114 -13.96 14.66 -1.11
N PRO A 115 -14.36 15.09 -2.33
CA PRO A 115 -14.99 14.19 -3.29
C PRO A 115 -14.10 13.02 -3.71
N GLN A 116 -12.80 13.24 -3.88
CA GLN A 116 -11.84 12.17 -4.24
C GLN A 116 -11.75 11.11 -3.14
N HIS A 117 -11.54 11.54 -1.88
CA HIS A 117 -11.42 10.61 -0.77
C HIS A 117 -12.73 9.90 -0.45
N LEU A 118 -13.86 10.60 -0.58
CA LEU A 118 -15.17 9.99 -0.47
C LEU A 118 -15.38 8.96 -1.60
N GLY A 119 -14.97 9.26 -2.82
CA GLY A 119 -15.00 8.32 -3.95
C GLY A 119 -14.20 7.05 -3.68
N HIS A 120 -12.97 7.18 -3.17
CA HIS A 120 -12.15 6.04 -2.75
C HIS A 120 -12.79 5.23 -1.62
N ALA A 121 -13.33 5.90 -0.61
CA ALA A 121 -14.00 5.24 0.52
C ALA A 121 -15.26 4.48 0.09
N LEU A 122 -16.09 5.09 -0.76
CA LEU A 122 -17.29 4.47 -1.32
C LEU A 122 -16.93 3.27 -2.21
N LEU A 123 -15.93 3.43 -3.08
CA LEU A 123 -15.45 2.34 -3.93
C LEU A 123 -14.90 1.19 -3.08
N PHE A 124 -14.09 1.50 -2.07
CA PHE A 124 -13.57 0.50 -1.13
C PHE A 124 -14.70 -0.25 -0.42
N ALA A 125 -15.69 0.46 0.12
CA ALA A 125 -16.84 -0.14 0.79
C ALA A 125 -17.67 -1.03 -0.17
N ALA A 126 -17.95 -0.54 -1.38
CA ALA A 126 -18.68 -1.30 -2.39
C ALA A 126 -17.94 -2.59 -2.79
N LEU A 127 -16.62 -2.50 -3.03
CA LEU A 127 -15.79 -3.67 -3.33
C LEU A 127 -15.71 -4.64 -2.14
N ALA A 128 -15.64 -4.12 -0.91
CA ALA A 128 -15.59 -4.93 0.29
C ALA A 128 -16.86 -5.76 0.43
N LEU A 129 -18.02 -5.13 0.25
CA LEU A 129 -19.32 -5.80 0.29
C LEU A 129 -19.49 -6.80 -0.87
N ALA A 130 -19.16 -6.40 -2.10
CA ALA A 130 -19.36 -7.23 -3.29
C ALA A 130 -18.43 -8.44 -3.35
N THR A 131 -17.24 -8.37 -2.74
CA THR A 131 -16.18 -9.40 -2.87
C THR A 131 -15.70 -9.99 -1.56
N ALA A 132 -16.47 -9.78 -0.47
CA ALA A 132 -16.06 -10.16 0.88
C ALA A 132 -14.64 -9.68 1.24
N GLY A 133 -14.29 -8.48 0.78
CA GLY A 133 -13.00 -7.83 1.04
C GLY A 133 -11.89 -8.07 0.02
N THR A 134 -11.97 -9.07 -0.86
CA THR A 134 -10.83 -9.43 -1.74
C THR A 134 -10.40 -8.29 -2.67
N LEU A 135 -11.32 -7.67 -3.41
CA LEU A 135 -10.99 -6.54 -4.29
C LEU A 135 -10.74 -5.25 -3.50
N ALA A 136 -11.35 -5.10 -2.32
CA ALA A 136 -11.07 -3.96 -1.45
C ALA A 136 -9.62 -3.99 -0.96
N MET A 137 -9.07 -5.17 -0.64
CA MET A 137 -7.65 -5.32 -0.30
C MET A 137 -6.74 -4.92 -1.47
N ALA A 138 -7.10 -5.29 -2.71
CA ALA A 138 -6.32 -4.89 -3.89
C ALA A 138 -6.33 -3.36 -4.07
N LEU A 139 -7.49 -2.71 -3.93
CA LEU A 139 -7.57 -1.24 -3.93
C LEU A 139 -6.74 -0.62 -2.81
N GLY A 140 -6.84 -1.15 -1.58
CA GLY A 140 -6.05 -0.69 -0.44
C GLY A 140 -4.54 -0.81 -0.68
N ALA A 141 -4.11 -1.90 -1.32
CA ALA A 141 -2.71 -2.07 -1.72
C ALA A 141 -2.29 -1.02 -2.77
N ILE A 142 -3.13 -0.72 -3.77
CA ILE A 142 -2.85 0.36 -4.73
C ILE A 142 -2.66 1.69 -4.00
N LEU A 143 -3.62 2.07 -3.14
CA LEU A 143 -3.58 3.31 -2.36
C LEU A 143 -2.30 3.45 -1.53
N ILE A 144 -1.96 2.40 -0.76
CA ILE A 144 -0.76 2.41 0.10
C ILE A 144 0.52 2.45 -0.73
N ASN A 145 0.56 1.75 -1.87
CA ASN A 145 1.75 1.67 -2.71
C ASN A 145 2.13 3.03 -3.32
N TYR A 146 1.18 3.74 -3.94
CA TYR A 146 1.50 5.04 -4.54
C TYR A 146 1.75 6.13 -3.49
N MET A 147 1.12 6.05 -2.32
CA MET A 147 1.49 6.88 -1.15
C MET A 147 2.92 6.61 -0.72
N GLY A 148 3.29 5.34 -0.53
CA GLY A 148 4.64 4.93 -0.13
C GLY A 148 5.68 5.36 -1.15
N TYR A 149 5.34 5.33 -2.45
CA TYR A 149 6.20 5.84 -3.51
C TYR A 149 6.51 7.33 -3.35
N TYR A 150 5.49 8.15 -3.13
CA TYR A 150 5.64 9.57 -2.88
C TYR A 150 6.51 9.82 -1.64
N VAL A 151 6.17 9.22 -0.50
CA VAL A 151 6.88 9.41 0.78
C VAL A 151 8.34 8.97 0.68
N GLY A 152 8.61 7.81 0.07
CA GLY A 152 9.97 7.32 -0.13
C GLY A 152 10.79 8.22 -1.06
N SER A 153 10.18 8.70 -2.15
CA SER A 153 10.82 9.65 -3.08
C SER A 153 11.13 10.98 -2.42
N LEU A 154 10.20 11.51 -1.61
CA LEU A 154 10.40 12.73 -0.83
C LEU A 154 11.57 12.56 0.12
N GLY A 155 11.62 11.46 0.88
CA GLY A 155 12.74 11.15 1.76
C GLY A 155 14.09 11.09 1.03
N ALA A 156 14.13 10.47 -0.15
CA ALA A 156 15.36 10.36 -0.95
C ALA A 156 15.86 11.74 -1.42
N VAL A 157 14.93 12.60 -1.87
CA VAL A 157 15.22 13.98 -2.26
C VAL A 157 15.68 14.82 -1.06
N SER A 158 15.00 14.72 0.09
CA SER A 158 15.36 15.46 1.30
C SER A 158 16.73 15.09 1.88
N ALA A 159 17.19 13.85 1.68
CA ALA A 159 18.54 13.43 2.06
C ALA A 159 19.64 14.06 1.19
N HIS A 160 19.31 14.46 -0.05
CA HIS A 160 20.24 15.01 -1.02
C HIS A 160 19.66 16.25 -1.75
N PRO A 161 19.36 17.34 -1.04
CA PRO A 161 18.59 18.47 -1.58
C PRO A 161 19.31 19.23 -2.71
N ALA A 162 20.64 19.12 -2.81
CA ALA A 162 21.43 19.77 -3.86
C ALA A 162 21.48 19.00 -5.20
N ARG A 163 20.81 17.84 -5.30
CA ARG A 163 20.79 16.97 -6.51
C ARG A 163 19.41 16.88 -7.18
N VAL A 164 18.48 17.73 -6.77
CA VAL A 164 17.10 17.80 -7.27
C VAL A 164 17.05 18.71 -8.49
#